data_AF-A0A7Y3E094-F1
#
_entry.id   AF-A0A7Y3E094-F1
#
_cell.length_a   1.000
_cell.length_b   1.000
_cell.length_c   1.000
_cell.angle_alpha   90.00
_cell.angle_beta   90.00
_cell.angle_gamma   90.00
#
_symmetry.space_group_name_H-M   'P 1'
#
loop_
_entity.id
_entity.type
_entity.pdbx_description
1 polymer ?
#
loop_
_entity_poly.entity_id
_entity_poly.type
_entity_poly.pdbx_seq_one_letter_code
_entity_poly.pdbx_strand_id
1 'polypeptide(L)'
;MKTNNLNKIALLLFSLLAITSCVEDDEYNLPNITVNEVVFGDQDQIIDIDAVQGFFNQSGEPFTFEDNPNFDVYTSGYVISSDEGGNFFEELVIQDKASNPTAGIVVQIDVNPLFTLYEFGRKVYIKLDGLTVAEDNGVIQLGKAAGNGIDKIAGSQRAEHIL
;
A
#
# COMPACT_ATOMS: atom_id res chain seq x y z
N MET A 1 -3.98 53.45 58.35
CA MET A 1 -5.06 52.96 57.45
C MET A 1 -5.46 51.56 57.88
N LYS A 2 -6.74 51.34 58.23
CA LYS A 2 -7.26 50.02 58.60
C LYS A 2 -7.36 49.19 57.32
N THR A 3 -6.58 48.11 57.18
CA THR A 3 -6.74 47.18 56.05
C THR A 3 -8.04 46.43 56.24
N ASN A 4 -9.10 46.81 55.52
CA ASN A 4 -10.39 46.15 55.62
C ASN A 4 -10.27 44.72 55.05
N ASN A 5 -10.77 43.74 55.79
CA ASN A 5 -10.72 42.32 55.40
C ASN A 5 -11.45 42.03 54.07
N LEU A 6 -12.26 42.97 53.56
CA LEU A 6 -12.88 42.92 52.23
C LEU A 6 -11.86 42.75 51.10
N ASN A 7 -10.70 43.40 51.16
CA ASN A 7 -9.72 43.31 50.07
C ASN A 7 -9.10 41.91 49.97
N LYS A 8 -8.97 41.20 51.11
CA LYS A 8 -8.48 39.82 51.15
C LYS A 8 -9.53 38.84 50.63
N ILE A 9 -10.80 39.07 50.93
CA ILE A 9 -11.94 38.27 50.43
C ILE A 9 -12.09 38.44 48.92
N ALA A 10 -11.99 39.68 48.41
CA ALA A 10 -12.05 39.95 46.98
C ALA A 10 -10.90 39.27 46.21
N LEU A 11 -9.69 39.27 46.79
CA LEU A 11 -8.52 38.60 46.20
C LEU A 11 -8.70 37.07 46.15
N LEU A 12 -9.27 36.50 47.21
CA LEU A 12 -9.57 35.06 47.30
C LEU A 12 -10.63 34.67 46.25
N LEU A 13 -11.69 35.46 46.11
CA LEU A 13 -12.78 35.22 45.16
C LEU A 13 -12.31 35.30 43.71
N PHE A 14 -11.43 36.27 43.40
CA PHE A 14 -10.81 36.39 42.08
C PHE A 14 -9.88 35.22 41.75
N SER A 15 -9.17 34.68 42.75
CA SER A 15 -8.32 33.49 42.56
C SER A 15 -9.11 32.21 42.29
N LEU A 16 -10.31 32.07 42.87
CA LEU A 16 -11.20 30.91 42.63
C LEU A 16 -11.80 30.91 41.23
N LEU A 17 -11.99 32.08 40.61
CA LEU A 17 -12.51 32.21 39.24
C LEU A 17 -11.49 31.88 38.15
N ALA A 18 -10.19 31.87 38.48
CA ALA A 18 -9.12 31.65 37.51
C ALA A 18 -8.84 30.16 37.17
N ILE A 19 -9.31 29.23 38.02
CA ILE A 19 -9.03 27.78 37.90
C ILE A 19 -10.08 26.99 37.09
N THR A 20 -11.10 27.65 36.53
CA THR A 20 -12.16 26.98 35.75
C THR A 20 -12.00 27.12 34.23
N SER A 21 -10.80 27.42 33.74
CA SER A 21 -10.53 27.60 32.30
C SER A 21 -9.98 26.35 31.60
N CYS A 22 -10.18 25.16 32.16
CA CYS A 22 -10.00 23.92 31.39
C CYS A 22 -11.02 23.93 30.24
N VAL A 23 -10.54 24.31 29.06
CA VAL A 23 -11.22 24.09 27.79
C VAL A 23 -11.03 22.62 27.47
N GLU A 24 -12.07 21.81 27.68
CA GLU A 24 -12.17 20.47 27.13
C GLU A 24 -12.48 20.63 25.63
N ASP A 25 -11.45 20.62 24.79
CA ASP A 25 -11.59 20.67 23.31
C ASP A 25 -10.98 19.40 22.69
N ASP A 26 -11.25 18.26 23.33
CA ASP A 26 -10.77 16.95 22.91
C ASP A 26 -11.60 16.35 21.75
N GLU A 27 -12.46 17.14 21.09
CA GLU A 27 -13.18 16.73 19.89
C GLU A 27 -12.28 16.82 18.64
N TYR A 28 -11.34 15.88 18.54
CA TYR A 28 -10.63 15.63 17.28
C TYR A 28 -11.58 14.98 16.28
N ASN A 29 -12.17 15.79 15.41
CA ASN A 29 -12.87 15.28 14.24
C ASN A 29 -11.86 14.53 13.36
N LEU A 30 -12.10 13.24 13.14
CA LEU A 30 -11.31 12.47 12.20
C LEU A 30 -11.40 13.14 10.83
N PRO A 31 -10.28 13.33 10.12
CA PRO A 31 -10.32 13.82 8.76
C PRO A 31 -11.16 12.86 7.91
N ASN A 32 -11.97 13.42 7.01
CA ASN A 32 -12.85 12.64 6.15
C ASN A 32 -12.00 11.86 5.14
N ILE A 33 -11.74 10.58 5.42
CA ILE A 33 -10.90 9.72 4.57
C ILE A 33 -11.73 9.31 3.36
N THR A 34 -11.47 9.95 2.22
CA THR A 34 -12.08 9.53 0.95
C THR A 34 -11.25 8.37 0.41
N VAL A 35 -11.68 7.13 0.66
CA VAL A 35 -11.06 5.94 0.06
C VAL A 35 -11.57 5.87 -1.38
N ASN A 36 -10.69 6.14 -2.35
CA ASN A 36 -11.00 5.81 -3.74
C ASN A 36 -11.00 4.29 -3.85
N GLU A 37 -12.18 3.70 -3.93
CA GLU A 37 -12.33 2.27 -4.14
C GLU A 37 -11.89 1.92 -5.57
N VAL A 38 -11.11 0.85 -5.70
CA VAL A 38 -10.74 0.30 -7.01
C VAL A 38 -12.01 -0.31 -7.61
N VAL A 39 -12.41 0.17 -8.78
CA VAL A 39 -13.59 -0.32 -9.50
C VAL A 39 -13.13 -1.35 -10.54
N PHE A 40 -13.58 -2.58 -10.38
CA PHE A 40 -13.35 -3.67 -11.34
C PHE A 40 -14.55 -3.81 -12.28
N GLY A 41 -14.29 -4.28 -13.51
CA GLY A 41 -15.34 -4.67 -14.44
C GLY A 41 -16.07 -5.95 -13.98
N ASP A 42 -17.31 -6.11 -14.44
CA ASP A 42 -18.17 -7.25 -14.04
C ASP A 42 -17.59 -8.63 -14.37
N GLN A 43 -16.63 -8.71 -15.30
CA GLN A 43 -16.01 -9.95 -15.77
C GLN A 43 -14.54 -10.08 -15.34
N ASP A 44 -14.00 -9.07 -14.66
CA ASP A 44 -12.61 -9.07 -14.21
C ASP A 44 -12.39 -10.17 -13.18
N GLN A 45 -11.17 -10.71 -13.19
CA GLN A 45 -10.80 -11.84 -12.35
C GLN A 45 -9.69 -11.43 -11.40
N ILE A 46 -9.81 -11.85 -10.14
CA ILE A 46 -8.74 -11.71 -9.16
C ILE A 46 -8.29 -13.12 -8.80
N ILE A 47 -7.04 -13.44 -9.10
CA ILE A 47 -6.41 -14.72 -8.78
C ILE A 47 -5.41 -14.56 -7.64
N ASP A 48 -5.27 -15.62 -6.85
CA ASP A 48 -4.35 -15.66 -5.72
C ASP A 48 -2.88 -15.68 -6.19
N ILE A 49 -1.97 -15.17 -5.35
CA ILE A 49 -0.54 -15.09 -5.68
C ILE A 49 0.05 -16.48 -5.94
N ASP A 50 -0.41 -17.51 -5.24
CA ASP A 50 0.03 -18.90 -5.46
C ASP A 50 -0.38 -19.42 -6.85
N ALA A 51 -1.55 -19.03 -7.35
CA ALA A 51 -2.00 -19.32 -8.71
C ALA A 51 -1.10 -18.63 -9.74
N VAL A 52 -0.72 -17.36 -9.51
CA VAL A 52 0.24 -16.63 -10.37
C VAL A 52 1.56 -17.39 -10.45
N GLN A 53 2.14 -17.78 -9.31
CA GLN A 53 3.37 -18.57 -9.25
C GLN A 53 3.19 -19.95 -9.91
N GLY A 54 2.01 -20.54 -9.78
CA GLY A 54 1.62 -21.81 -10.37
C GLY A 54 1.77 -21.85 -11.89
N PHE A 55 1.58 -20.73 -12.60
CA PHE A 55 1.76 -20.68 -14.06
C PHE A 55 3.21 -20.95 -14.48
N PHE A 56 4.18 -20.41 -13.74
CA PHE A 56 5.60 -20.73 -13.95
C PHE A 56 5.94 -22.15 -13.45
N ASN A 57 5.52 -22.49 -12.23
CA ASN A 57 5.87 -23.76 -11.58
C ASN A 57 5.42 -25.01 -12.34
N GLN A 58 4.39 -24.90 -13.18
CA GLN A 58 3.88 -26.03 -13.97
C GLN A 58 4.77 -26.37 -15.17
N SER A 59 5.34 -25.37 -15.85
CA SER A 59 6.15 -25.54 -17.07
C SER A 59 7.65 -25.42 -16.81
N GLY A 60 8.05 -24.65 -15.79
CA GLY A 60 9.41 -24.16 -15.60
C GLY A 60 9.82 -23.10 -16.62
N GLU A 61 8.86 -22.56 -17.37
CA GLU A 61 9.08 -21.58 -18.44
C GLU A 61 8.30 -20.30 -18.15
N PRO A 62 8.81 -19.12 -18.57
CA PRO A 62 8.08 -17.86 -18.43
C PRO A 62 6.66 -17.96 -18.99
N PHE A 63 5.70 -17.46 -18.23
CA PHE A 63 4.30 -17.42 -18.63
C PHE A 63 3.80 -15.98 -18.72
N THR A 64 3.29 -15.60 -19.88
CA THR A 64 2.73 -14.26 -20.12
C THR A 64 1.21 -14.31 -20.02
N PHE A 65 0.65 -13.42 -19.22
CA PHE A 65 -0.79 -13.19 -19.18
C PHE A 65 -1.13 -12.29 -20.36
N GLU A 66 -1.72 -12.87 -21.40
CA GLU A 66 -2.06 -12.13 -22.63
C GLU A 66 -3.22 -11.15 -22.38
N ASP A 67 -3.15 -9.98 -23.00
CA ASP A 67 -4.22 -8.98 -22.95
C ASP A 67 -5.54 -9.56 -23.49
N ASN A 68 -6.64 -9.38 -22.75
CA ASN A 68 -7.96 -9.80 -23.17
C ASN A 68 -8.88 -8.59 -23.37
N PRO A 69 -9.59 -8.48 -24.51
CA PRO A 69 -10.45 -7.33 -24.78
C PRO A 69 -11.74 -7.29 -23.94
N ASN A 70 -12.09 -8.36 -23.22
CA ASN A 70 -13.38 -8.49 -22.54
C ASN A 70 -13.30 -8.42 -21.01
N PHE A 71 -12.16 -8.76 -20.43
CA PHE A 71 -11.95 -8.76 -18.98
C PHE A 71 -10.47 -8.63 -18.69
N ASP A 72 -10.16 -8.09 -17.53
CA ASP A 72 -8.79 -8.00 -17.03
C ASP A 72 -8.53 -9.05 -15.94
N VAL A 73 -7.29 -9.52 -15.82
CA VAL A 73 -6.87 -10.41 -14.74
C VAL A 73 -5.97 -9.66 -13.77
N TYR A 74 -6.25 -9.78 -12.48
CA TYR A 74 -5.51 -9.16 -11.40
C TYR A 74 -5.02 -10.20 -10.40
N THR A 75 -3.97 -9.86 -9.67
CA THR A 75 -3.72 -10.43 -8.35
C THR A 75 -3.74 -9.32 -7.30
N SER A 76 -3.84 -9.67 -6.03
CA SER A 76 -3.83 -8.69 -4.95
C SER A 76 -2.94 -9.15 -3.81
N GLY A 77 -2.37 -8.18 -3.10
CA GLY A 77 -1.52 -8.46 -1.96
C GLY A 77 -1.25 -7.22 -1.11
N TYR A 78 -0.59 -7.45 0.01
CA TYR A 78 -0.15 -6.42 0.95
C TYR A 78 1.33 -6.16 0.75
N VAL A 79 1.71 -4.90 0.59
CA VAL A 79 3.09 -4.48 0.41
C VAL A 79 3.93 -4.79 1.64
N ILE A 80 5.05 -5.46 1.45
CA ILE A 80 6.02 -5.80 2.51
C ILE A 80 7.44 -5.29 2.24
N SER A 81 7.65 -4.57 1.15
CA SER A 81 8.90 -3.85 0.85
C SER A 81 8.78 -2.37 1.22
N SER A 82 9.92 -1.73 1.52
CA SER A 82 10.02 -0.27 1.62
C SER A 82 11.43 0.15 1.21
N ASP A 83 11.56 0.91 0.13
CA ASP A 83 12.85 1.43 -0.35
C ASP A 83 13.30 2.72 0.36
N GLU A 84 12.60 3.14 1.42
CA GLU A 84 13.00 4.29 2.26
C GLU A 84 14.41 4.11 2.85
N GLY A 85 14.76 2.86 3.19
CA GLY A 85 16.09 2.49 3.71
C GLY A 85 17.14 2.19 2.62
N GLY A 86 16.77 2.25 1.34
CA GLY A 86 17.66 1.93 0.21
C GLY A 86 18.00 0.44 0.06
N ASN A 87 17.23 -0.45 0.68
CA ASN A 87 17.43 -1.91 0.69
C ASN A 87 16.61 -2.67 -0.36
N PHE A 88 15.55 -2.06 -0.89
CA PHE A 88 14.79 -2.52 -2.05
C PHE A 88 15.04 -1.51 -3.18
N PHE A 89 15.28 -1.96 -4.40
CA PHE A 89 15.56 -1.06 -5.53
C PHE A 89 14.73 -1.45 -6.75
N GLU A 90 13.79 -0.58 -7.14
CA GLU A 90 12.95 -0.78 -8.33
C GLU A 90 12.18 -2.12 -8.30
N GLU A 91 11.78 -2.54 -7.10
CA GLU A 91 11.02 -3.76 -6.85
C GLU A 91 9.98 -3.52 -5.75
N LEU A 92 8.78 -4.09 -5.95
CA LEU A 92 7.70 -4.10 -4.97
C LEU A 92 7.44 -5.53 -4.55
N VAL A 93 7.55 -5.83 -3.25
CA VAL A 93 7.28 -7.17 -2.72
C VAL A 93 5.92 -7.16 -2.04
N ILE A 94 5.04 -8.08 -2.43
CA ILE A 94 3.70 -8.23 -1.88
C ILE A 94 3.45 -9.63 -1.34
N GLN A 95 2.60 -9.75 -0.32
CA GLN A 95 2.15 -11.02 0.26
C GLN A 95 0.63 -11.17 0.23
N ASP A 96 0.13 -12.39 0.17
CA ASP A 96 -1.29 -12.71 -0.04
C ASP A 96 -2.20 -12.27 1.12
N LYS A 97 -1.71 -12.34 2.37
CA LYS A 97 -2.49 -12.03 3.59
C LYS A 97 -1.72 -11.13 4.52
N ALA A 98 -2.41 -10.19 5.18
CA ALA A 98 -1.80 -9.31 6.18
C ALA A 98 -1.27 -10.06 7.42
N SER A 99 -1.84 -11.23 7.73
CA SER A 99 -1.43 -12.08 8.86
C SER A 99 -1.37 -13.54 8.44
N ASN A 100 -0.31 -14.24 8.85
CA ASN A 100 0.01 -15.62 8.45
C ASN A 100 0.01 -15.81 6.92
N PRO A 101 0.84 -15.05 6.18
CA PRO A 101 0.91 -15.14 4.72
C PRO A 101 1.36 -16.55 4.29
N THR A 102 0.86 -16.98 3.14
CA THR A 102 1.17 -18.29 2.54
C THR A 102 1.91 -18.17 1.20
N ALA A 103 1.77 -17.03 0.53
CA ALA A 103 2.45 -16.74 -0.74
C ALA A 103 2.85 -15.27 -0.81
N GLY A 104 3.89 -14.99 -1.59
CA GLY A 104 4.34 -13.64 -1.88
C GLY A 104 5.10 -13.60 -3.20
N ILE A 105 5.12 -12.44 -3.83
CA ILE A 105 5.71 -12.27 -5.16
C ILE A 105 6.41 -10.93 -5.26
N VAL A 106 7.48 -10.90 -6.06
CA VAL A 106 8.22 -9.68 -6.39
C VAL A 106 7.68 -9.11 -7.71
N VAL A 107 7.43 -7.82 -7.77
CA VAL A 107 7.03 -7.09 -8.97
C VAL A 107 8.15 -6.13 -9.35
N GLN A 108 8.75 -6.34 -10.52
CA GLN A 108 9.87 -5.57 -11.05
C GLN A 108 9.37 -4.29 -11.74
N ILE A 109 9.75 -3.10 -11.24
CA ILE A 109 9.19 -1.81 -11.67
C ILE A 109 10.28 -0.74 -11.69
N ASP A 110 10.48 -0.09 -12.83
CA ASP A 110 11.46 0.98 -13.06
C ASP A 110 10.98 2.32 -12.47
N VAL A 111 10.80 2.34 -11.15
CA VAL A 111 10.38 3.50 -10.35
C VAL A 111 11.13 3.47 -9.01
N ASN A 112 11.66 4.63 -8.63
CA ASN A 112 12.20 4.89 -7.30
C ASN A 112 11.99 6.38 -6.95
N PRO A 113 11.57 6.73 -5.71
CA PRO A 113 11.22 5.84 -4.62
C PRO A 113 9.77 5.31 -4.66
N LEU A 114 9.58 4.02 -4.39
CA LEU A 114 8.27 3.36 -4.33
C LEU A 114 7.53 3.57 -3.01
N PHE A 115 8.24 3.76 -1.87
CA PHE A 115 7.62 3.93 -0.55
C PHE A 115 6.67 5.15 -0.48
N THR A 116 6.89 6.15 -1.34
CA THR A 116 6.05 7.35 -1.45
C THR A 116 4.70 7.09 -2.12
N LEU A 117 4.59 5.99 -2.87
CA LEU A 117 3.40 5.59 -3.62
C LEU A 117 2.70 4.39 -2.95
N TYR A 118 3.50 3.44 -2.45
CA TYR A 118 3.05 2.17 -1.90
C TYR A 118 3.66 1.96 -0.52
N GLU A 119 2.92 2.39 0.50
CA GLU A 119 3.35 2.26 1.90
C GLU A 119 3.32 0.79 2.35
N PHE A 120 4.20 0.44 3.29
CA PHE A 120 4.18 -0.88 3.92
C PHE A 120 2.80 -1.20 4.50
N GLY A 121 2.29 -2.41 4.23
CA GLY A 121 0.97 -2.87 4.66
C GLY A 121 -0.19 -2.39 3.79
N ARG A 122 0.04 -1.52 2.79
CA ARG A 122 -0.99 -1.13 1.82
C ARG A 122 -1.43 -2.35 1.01
N LYS A 123 -2.73 -2.52 0.85
CA LYS A 123 -3.27 -3.48 -0.13
C LYS A 123 -3.19 -2.87 -1.52
N VAL A 124 -2.61 -3.60 -2.46
CA VAL A 124 -2.48 -3.21 -3.86
C VAL A 124 -3.07 -4.29 -4.77
N TYR A 125 -3.46 -3.88 -5.97
CA TYR A 125 -3.89 -4.79 -7.03
C TYR A 125 -2.93 -4.68 -8.21
N ILE A 126 -2.47 -5.83 -8.71
CA ILE A 126 -1.56 -5.91 -9.84
C ILE A 126 -2.34 -6.44 -11.03
N LYS A 127 -2.57 -5.61 -12.05
CA LYS A 127 -3.11 -6.05 -13.34
C LYS A 127 -2.06 -6.88 -14.05
N LEU A 128 -2.37 -8.15 -14.22
CA LEU A 128 -1.47 -9.16 -14.77
C LEU A 128 -1.39 -9.11 -16.30
N ASP A 129 -2.42 -8.61 -16.97
CA ASP A 129 -2.46 -8.55 -18.43
C ASP A 129 -1.24 -7.80 -18.98
N GLY A 130 -0.58 -8.41 -19.96
CA GLY A 130 0.67 -7.94 -20.53
C GLY A 130 1.90 -8.12 -19.64
N LEU A 131 1.76 -8.69 -18.45
CA LEU A 131 2.87 -9.08 -17.58
C LEU A 131 3.23 -10.55 -17.75
N THR A 132 4.48 -10.86 -17.43
CA THR A 132 5.05 -12.19 -17.47
C THR A 132 5.51 -12.58 -16.07
N VAL A 133 5.18 -13.80 -15.66
CA VAL A 133 5.75 -14.45 -14.48
C VAL A 133 6.92 -15.33 -14.92
N ALA A 134 8.08 -15.15 -14.30
CA ALA A 134 9.27 -15.96 -14.54
C ALA A 134 10.11 -16.06 -13.27
N GLU A 135 11.03 -17.02 -13.25
CA GLU A 135 12.06 -17.10 -12.21
C GLU A 135 13.32 -16.33 -12.64
N ASP A 136 13.89 -15.57 -11.70
CA ASP A 136 15.24 -15.04 -11.79
C ASP A 136 15.97 -15.30 -10.47
N ASN A 137 17.17 -15.87 -10.54
CA ASN A 137 18.00 -16.22 -9.39
C ASN A 137 17.27 -16.98 -8.26
N GLY A 138 16.37 -17.92 -8.60
CA GLY A 138 15.62 -18.71 -7.61
C GLY A 138 14.36 -18.03 -7.07
N VAL A 139 13.99 -16.85 -7.58
CA VAL A 139 12.82 -16.09 -7.14
C VAL A 139 11.83 -15.92 -8.28
N ILE A 140 10.58 -16.34 -8.06
CA ILE A 140 9.49 -16.10 -8.99
C ILE A 140 9.04 -14.65 -8.87
N GLN A 141 9.00 -13.96 -10.00
CA GLN A 141 8.74 -12.52 -10.09
C GLN A 141 7.87 -12.17 -11.30
N LEU A 142 7.22 -11.00 -11.22
CA LEU A 142 6.41 -10.40 -12.26
C LEU A 142 7.14 -9.22 -12.91
N GLY A 143 7.02 -9.10 -14.23
CA GLY A 143 7.53 -7.96 -15.00
C GLY A 143 7.07 -8.01 -16.44
N LYS A 144 7.79 -7.34 -17.34
CA LYS A 144 7.54 -7.39 -18.80
C LYS A 144 8.32 -8.52 -19.43
N ALA A 145 7.76 -9.18 -20.43
CA ALA A 145 8.45 -10.25 -21.16
C ALA A 145 9.81 -9.79 -21.72
N ALA A 146 10.88 -10.55 -21.44
CA ALA A 146 12.22 -10.30 -21.96
C ALA A 146 12.94 -11.62 -22.31
N GLY A 147 12.65 -12.17 -23.49
CA GLY A 147 13.19 -13.47 -23.91
C GLY A 147 12.75 -14.59 -22.97
N ASN A 148 13.69 -15.22 -22.27
CA ASN A 148 13.43 -16.28 -21.29
C ASN A 148 13.30 -15.76 -19.84
N GLY A 149 13.22 -14.45 -19.64
CA GLY A 149 13.07 -13.84 -18.33
C GLY A 149 12.10 -12.67 -18.40
N ILE A 150 12.31 -11.72 -17.49
CA ILE A 150 11.52 -10.51 -17.41
C ILE A 150 12.40 -9.25 -17.32
N ASP A 151 11.89 -8.16 -17.84
CA ASP A 151 12.35 -6.80 -17.63
C ASP A 151 11.41 -6.06 -16.67
N LYS A 152 11.85 -4.90 -16.19
CA LYS A 152 11.05 -4.04 -15.31
C LYS A 152 9.86 -3.43 -16.04
N ILE A 153 8.75 -3.28 -15.34
CA ILE A 153 7.62 -2.46 -15.79
C ILE A 153 8.11 -1.01 -15.84
N ALA A 154 8.05 -0.38 -17.02
CA ALA A 154 8.46 1.01 -17.17
C ALA A 154 7.64 1.93 -16.24
N GLY A 155 8.26 2.94 -15.65
CA GLY A 155 7.56 3.86 -14.73
C GLY A 155 6.36 4.56 -15.36
N SER A 156 6.35 4.76 -16.68
CA SER A 156 5.20 5.28 -17.43
C SER A 156 3.99 4.32 -17.46
N GLN A 157 4.21 3.02 -17.30
CA GLN A 157 3.19 1.96 -17.29
C GLN A 157 2.81 1.53 -15.86
N ARG A 158 3.50 2.03 -14.82
CA ARG A 158 3.19 1.68 -13.41
C ARG A 158 1.71 1.84 -13.07
N ALA A 159 1.11 2.96 -13.46
CA ALA A 159 -0.29 3.27 -13.13
C ALA A 159 -1.32 2.39 -13.87
N GLU A 160 -0.91 1.75 -14.96
CA GLU A 160 -1.72 0.77 -15.69
C GLU A 160 -1.73 -0.58 -14.98
N HIS A 161 -0.61 -0.96 -14.37
CA HIS A 161 -0.45 -2.27 -13.75
C HIS A 161 -0.70 -2.29 -12.25
N ILE A 162 -0.57 -1.18 -11.52
CA ILE A 162 -0.57 -1.21 -10.05
C ILE A 162 -1.53 -0.16 -9.50
N LEU A 163 -2.63 -0.66 -8.91
CA LEU A 163 -3.75 0.09 -8.36
C LEU A 163 -3.75 0.09 -6.84
#